data_AF-D9PJB2-F1
#
_entry.id   AF-D9PJB2-F1
#
_cell.length_a   1.000
_cell.length_b   1.000
_cell.length_c   1.000
_cell.angle_alpha   90.00
_cell.angle_beta   90.00
_cell.angle_gamma   90.00
#
_symmetry.space_group_name_H-M   'P 1'
#
loop_
_entity.id
_entity.type
_entity.pdbx_description
1 polymer ?
#
loop_
_entity_poly.entity_id
_entity_poly.type
_entity_poly.pdbx_seq_one_letter_code
_entity_poly.pdbx_strand_id
1 'polypeptide(L)'
;VISIGLWKEMRRIFEYHGAEHKVIHAYENGNDLTLGNIKKFSPLHPRCGTSFLLIVMLISIFTFSFIPQEWSFLYKFLSRLILIPLIAGMSYEFLRFSARVKNNVIMHLMIQPGLLLQRLTTREPDEAQIEVALRALEEVLLMEESNA
;
A
#
# COMPACT_ATOMS: atom_id res chain seq x y z
N VAL A 1 17.13 -5.66 -2.00
CA VAL A 1 15.86 -5.95 -1.27
C VAL A 1 15.79 -7.41 -0.84
N ILE A 2 15.89 -8.38 -1.75
CA ILE A 2 15.79 -9.82 -1.40
C ILE A 2 16.84 -10.21 -0.34
N SER A 3 18.13 -9.92 -0.57
CA SER A 3 19.20 -10.27 0.37
C SER A 3 19.08 -9.57 1.72
N ILE A 4 18.63 -8.30 1.71
CA ILE A 4 18.41 -7.51 2.94
C ILE A 4 17.21 -8.06 3.71
N GLY A 5 16.14 -8.47 3.01
CA GLY A 5 14.95 -9.05 3.62
C GLY A 5 15.16 -10.43 4.25
N LEU A 6 16.29 -11.10 3.97
CA LEU A 6 16.70 -12.33 4.65
C LEU A 6 17.44 -12.05 5.97
N TRP A 7 17.92 -10.82 6.16
CA TRP A 7 18.50 -10.38 7.43
C TRP A 7 17.40 -10.36 8.50
N LYS A 8 17.67 -10.96 9.66
CA LYS A 8 16.69 -11.27 10.71
C LYS A 8 15.87 -10.04 11.13
N GLU A 9 16.53 -8.90 11.28
CA GLU A 9 15.96 -7.63 11.70
C GLU A 9 15.01 -7.08 10.63
N MET A 10 15.42 -7.12 9.36
CA MET A 10 14.56 -6.67 8.27
C MET A 10 13.36 -7.58 8.07
N ARG A 11 13.58 -8.90 8.19
CA ARG A 11 12.50 -9.89 8.15
C ARG A 11 11.47 -9.60 9.23
N ARG A 12 11.90 -9.28 10.45
CA ARG A 12 11.01 -8.90 11.56
C ARG A 12 10.14 -7.69 11.21
N ILE A 13 10.71 -6.68 10.55
CA ILE A 13 9.96 -5.49 10.11
C ILE A 13 8.90 -5.88 9.06
N PHE A 14 9.24 -6.74 8.10
CA PHE A 14 8.29 -7.21 7.09
C PHE A 14 7.18 -8.08 7.66
N GLU A 15 7.44 -8.80 8.75
CA GLU A 15 6.42 -9.52 9.51
C GLU A 15 5.46 -8.54 10.20
N TYR A 16 5.95 -7.48 10.85
CA TYR A 16 5.08 -6.42 11.41
C TYR A 16 4.21 -5.74 10.35
N HIS A 17 4.76 -5.47 9.17
CA HIS A 17 3.99 -4.96 8.03
C HIS A 17 2.91 -5.96 7.57
N GLY A 18 3.22 -7.26 7.57
CA GLY A 18 2.23 -8.31 7.32
C GLY A 18 1.13 -8.35 8.39
N ALA A 19 1.47 -8.12 9.66
CA ALA A 19 0.51 -8.05 10.76
C ALA A 19 -0.49 -6.89 10.59
N GLU A 20 0.02 -5.69 10.26
CA GLU A 20 -0.81 -4.53 9.92
C GLU A 20 -1.81 -4.87 8.82
N HIS A 21 -1.35 -5.43 7.70
CA HIS A 21 -2.23 -5.79 6.58
C HIS A 21 -3.32 -6.79 6.97
N LYS A 22 -3.01 -7.79 7.81
CA LYS A 22 -4.00 -8.77 8.25
C LYS A 22 -5.05 -8.16 9.18
N VAL A 23 -4.62 -7.32 10.12
CA VAL A 23 -5.50 -6.62 11.06
C VAL A 23 -6.43 -5.67 10.31
N ILE A 24 -5.89 -4.86 9.40
CA ILE A 24 -6.67 -3.96 8.56
C ILE A 24 -7.64 -4.74 7.66
N HIS A 25 -7.23 -5.85 7.04
CA HIS A 25 -8.16 -6.70 6.29
C HIS A 25 -9.32 -7.20 7.15
N ALA A 26 -9.05 -7.66 8.37
CA ALA A 26 -10.11 -8.13 9.26
C ALA A 26 -11.12 -7.02 9.59
N TYR A 27 -10.61 -5.84 9.92
CA TYR A 27 -11.41 -4.65 10.17
C TYR A 27 -12.26 -4.23 8.96
N GLU A 28 -11.63 -4.15 7.78
CA GLU A 28 -12.29 -3.73 6.53
C GLU A 28 -13.38 -4.70 6.07
N ASN A 29 -13.29 -5.98 6.42
CA ASN A 29 -14.32 -6.98 6.13
C ASN A 29 -15.40 -7.05 7.22
N GLY A 30 -15.32 -6.23 8.28
CA GLY A 30 -16.29 -6.21 9.38
C GLY A 30 -16.27 -7.48 10.24
N ASN A 31 -15.15 -8.22 10.25
CA ASN A 31 -15.00 -9.40 11.09
C ASN A 31 -14.64 -9.00 12.53
N ASP A 32 -15.03 -9.82 13.51
CA ASP A 32 -14.54 -9.67 14.88
C ASP A 32 -13.01 -9.72 14.91
N LEU A 33 -12.40 -8.71 15.55
CA LEU A 33 -10.94 -8.51 15.66
C LEU A 33 -10.29 -9.48 16.66
N THR A 34 -10.51 -10.77 16.45
CA THR A 34 -9.87 -11.84 17.21
C THR A 34 -8.66 -12.39 16.48
N LEU A 35 -7.65 -12.86 17.21
CA LEU A 35 -6.45 -13.50 16.64
C LEU A 35 -6.81 -14.61 15.63
N GLY A 36 -7.82 -15.42 15.93
CA GLY A 36 -8.26 -16.52 15.07
C GLY A 36 -8.83 -16.06 13.73
N ASN A 37 -9.54 -14.92 13.69
CA ASN A 37 -10.05 -14.35 12.45
C ASN A 37 -8.98 -13.62 11.66
N ILE A 38 -8.15 -12.81 12.34
CA ILE A 38 -7.10 -12.01 11.71
C ILE A 38 -6.09 -12.90 10.97
N LYS A 39 -5.70 -14.03 11.56
CA LYS A 39 -4.74 -14.97 10.95
C LYS A 39 -5.15 -15.50 9.58
N LYS A 40 -6.45 -15.59 9.30
CA LYS A 40 -6.99 -16.12 8.04
C LYS A 40 -6.77 -15.18 6.85
N PHE A 41 -6.52 -13.90 7.11
CA PHE A 41 -6.31 -12.91 6.06
C PHE A 41 -4.91 -12.98 5.46
N SER A 42 -4.80 -12.52 4.23
CA SER A 42 -3.53 -12.44 3.50
C SER A 42 -2.68 -11.27 4.03
N PRO A 43 -1.34 -11.42 4.12
CA PRO A 43 -0.44 -10.29 4.38
C PRO A 43 -0.26 -9.38 3.15
N LEU A 44 -0.98 -9.62 2.05
CA LEU A 44 -0.99 -8.78 0.86
C LEU A 44 -2.27 -7.95 0.82
N HIS A 45 -2.13 -6.63 0.73
CA HIS A 45 -3.25 -5.70 0.79
C HIS A 45 -3.27 -4.77 -0.44
N PRO A 46 -4.38 -4.68 -1.20
CA PRO A 46 -4.43 -3.84 -2.41
C PRO A 46 -4.23 -2.36 -2.11
N ARG A 47 -4.54 -1.91 -0.88
CA ARG A 47 -4.40 -0.51 -0.43
C ARG A 47 -3.04 -0.17 0.22
N CYS A 48 -2.06 -1.07 0.18
CA CYS A 48 -0.74 -0.81 0.76
C CYS A 48 -0.04 0.37 0.08
N GLY A 49 0.71 1.16 0.86
CA GLY A 49 1.58 2.23 0.36
C GLY A 49 2.59 1.75 -0.69
N THR A 50 3.06 0.50 -0.61
CA THR A 50 3.95 -0.10 -1.63
C THR A 50 3.26 -0.21 -3.00
N SER A 51 1.96 -0.58 -3.03
CA SER A 51 1.16 -0.57 -4.25
C SER A 51 0.90 0.85 -4.74
N PHE A 52 0.65 1.78 -3.81
CA PHE A 52 0.45 3.19 -4.14
C PHE A 52 1.68 3.80 -4.82
N LEU A 53 2.89 3.54 -4.30
CA LEU A 53 4.13 4.03 -4.91
C LEU A 53 4.33 3.48 -6.33
N LEU A 54 3.97 2.22 -6.58
CA LEU A 54 4.01 1.66 -7.93
C LEU A 54 3.05 2.40 -8.89
N ILE A 55 1.82 2.68 -8.43
CA ILE A 55 0.83 3.45 -9.19
C ILE A 55 1.37 4.86 -9.49
N VAL A 56 1.90 5.56 -8.48
CA VAL A 56 2.51 6.89 -8.63
C VAL A 56 3.64 6.86 -9.65
N MET A 57 4.52 5.85 -9.61
CA MET A 57 5.62 5.70 -10.56
C MET A 57 5.11 5.52 -11.99
N LEU A 58 4.13 4.63 -12.22
CA LEU A 58 3.59 4.38 -13.56
C LEU A 58 2.89 5.62 -14.13
N ILE A 59 2.07 6.29 -13.32
CA ILE A 59 1.41 7.53 -13.69
C ILE A 59 2.45 8.62 -13.97
N SER A 60 3.49 8.72 -13.15
CA SER A 60 4.59 9.68 -13.37
C SER A 60 5.29 9.44 -14.71
N ILE A 61 5.65 8.19 -15.02
CA ILE A 61 6.31 7.84 -16.29
C ILE A 61 5.40 8.21 -17.46
N PHE A 62 4.13 7.84 -17.39
CA PHE A 62 3.15 8.16 -18.41
C PHE A 62 2.99 9.68 -18.59
N THR A 63 2.72 10.43 -17.52
CA THR A 63 2.56 11.89 -17.56
C THR A 63 3.80 12.59 -18.09
N PHE A 64 4.99 12.22 -17.60
CA PHE A 64 6.23 12.88 -18.02
C PHE A 64 6.72 12.43 -19.40
N SER A 65 6.23 11.32 -19.95
CA SER A 65 6.54 10.91 -21.33
C SER A 65 6.01 11.88 -22.39
N PHE A 66 4.98 12.67 -22.07
CA PHE A 66 4.45 13.71 -22.95
C PHE A 66 5.25 15.02 -22.91
N ILE A 67 6.25 15.14 -22.03
CA ILE A 67 7.09 16.34 -21.93
C ILE A 67 8.23 16.23 -22.94
N PRO A 68 8.35 17.16 -23.91
CA PRO A 68 9.38 17.11 -24.93
C PRO A 68 10.80 17.16 -24.36
N GLN A 69 11.72 16.43 -25.00
CA GLN A 69 13.12 16.39 -24.59
C GLN A 69 13.87 17.68 -24.94
N GLU A 70 13.41 18.45 -25.93
CA GLU A 70 14.02 19.76 -26.28
C GLU A 70 13.79 20.87 -25.24
N TRP A 71 12.89 20.68 -24.27
CA TRP A 71 12.65 21.70 -23.25
C TRP A 71 13.91 21.98 -22.41
N SER A 72 14.13 23.27 -22.11
CA SER A 72 15.23 23.68 -21.23
C SER A 72 15.06 23.07 -19.84
N PHE A 73 16.17 22.96 -19.11
CA PHE A 73 16.17 22.40 -17.75
C PHE A 73 15.13 23.07 -16.83
N LEU A 74 15.02 24.40 -16.91
CA LEU A 74 14.09 25.17 -16.07
C LEU A 74 12.63 24.79 -16.34
N TYR A 75 12.21 24.67 -17.60
CA TYR A 75 10.84 24.29 -17.94
C TYR A 75 10.54 22.85 -17.52
N LYS A 76 11.49 21.91 -17.67
CA LYS A 76 11.33 20.52 -17.19
C LYS A 76 11.26 20.42 -15.68
N PHE A 77 11.98 21.27 -14.97
CA PHE A 77 11.94 21.32 -13.50
C PHE A 77 10.59 21.85 -13.01
N LEU A 78 10.16 22.99 -13.57
CA LEU A 78 8.87 23.60 -13.23
C LEU A 78 7.69 22.68 -13.55
N SER A 79 7.71 21.99 -14.68
CA SER A 79 6.66 21.04 -15.04
C SER A 79 6.55 19.91 -14.02
N ARG A 80 7.67 19.39 -13.49
CA ARG A 80 7.65 18.36 -12.44
C ARG A 80 7.00 18.88 -11.17
N LEU A 81 7.35 20.09 -10.73
CA LEU A 81 6.74 20.68 -9.52
C LEU A 81 5.23 20.88 -9.66
N ILE A 82 4.80 21.45 -10.79
CA ILE A 82 3.39 21.75 -11.04
C ILE A 82 2.56 20.46 -11.22
N LEU A 83 3.13 19.40 -11.78
CA LEU A 83 2.42 18.15 -12.04
C LEU A 83 2.38 17.19 -10.84
N ILE A 84 3.13 17.44 -9.76
CA ILE A 84 3.10 16.60 -8.54
C ILE A 84 1.66 16.45 -7.98
N PRO A 85 0.89 17.53 -7.73
CA PRO A 85 -0.47 17.41 -7.22
C PRO A 85 -1.39 16.62 -8.15
N LEU A 86 -1.24 16.79 -9.47
CA LEU A 86 -2.02 16.06 -10.47
C LEU A 86 -1.72 14.56 -10.41
N ILE A 87 -0.42 14.20 -10.39
CA ILE A 87 0.02 12.80 -10.30
C ILE A 87 -0.47 12.17 -8.99
N ALA A 88 -0.33 12.88 -7.87
CA ALA A 88 -0.78 12.40 -6.56
C ALA A 88 -2.30 12.16 -6.54
N GLY A 89 -3.09 13.11 -7.06
CA GLY A 89 -4.54 13.00 -7.16
C GLY A 89 -4.99 11.83 -8.05
N MET A 90 -4.41 11.71 -9.26
CA MET A 90 -4.72 10.60 -10.16
C MET A 90 -4.33 9.24 -9.55
N SER A 91 -3.20 9.18 -8.85
CA SER A 91 -2.74 7.95 -8.18
C SER A 91 -3.68 7.54 -7.05
N TYR A 92 -4.14 8.51 -6.26
CA TYR A 92 -5.07 8.28 -5.15
C TYR A 92 -6.42 7.78 -5.66
N GLU A 93 -6.98 8.44 -6.69
CA GLU A 93 -8.24 8.02 -7.28
C GLU A 93 -8.13 6.64 -7.93
N PHE A 94 -7.01 6.34 -8.60
CA PHE A 94 -6.77 5.01 -9.15
C PHE A 94 -6.72 3.94 -8.04
N LEU A 95 -5.99 4.19 -6.95
CA LEU A 95 -5.91 3.27 -5.81
C LEU A 95 -7.29 3.07 -5.16
N ARG A 96 -8.06 4.16 -4.98
CA ARG A 96 -9.40 4.12 -4.41
C ARG A 96 -10.36 3.34 -5.30
N PHE A 97 -10.27 3.52 -6.62
CA PHE A 97 -11.05 2.80 -7.61
C PHE A 97 -10.69 1.31 -7.64
N SER A 98 -9.39 0.99 -7.60
CA SER A 98 -8.90 -0.39 -7.62
C SER A 98 -9.37 -1.17 -6.38
N ALA A 99 -9.51 -0.50 -5.24
CA ALA A 99 -10.06 -1.08 -4.02
C ALA A 99 -11.57 -1.34 -4.06
N ARG A 100 -12.35 -0.59 -4.86
CA ARG A 100 -13.80 -0.82 -5.03
C ARG A 100 -14.11 -1.96 -5.99
N VAL A 101 -13.31 -2.11 -7.05
CA VAL A 101 -13.59 -3.04 -8.15
C VAL A 101 -12.75 -4.33 -8.03
N LYS A 102 -12.71 -4.93 -6.84
CA LYS A 102 -11.89 -6.14 -6.57
C LYS A 102 -12.30 -7.36 -7.41
N ASN A 103 -13.56 -7.45 -7.83
CA ASN A 103 -14.12 -8.63 -8.51
C ASN A 103 -13.98 -8.60 -10.04
N ASN A 104 -13.40 -7.54 -10.64
CA ASN A 104 -13.17 -7.48 -12.09
C ASN A 104 -11.79 -8.06 -12.44
N VAL A 105 -11.75 -9.00 -13.38
CA VAL A 105 -10.53 -9.67 -13.86
C VAL A 105 -9.48 -8.68 -14.35
N ILE A 106 -9.90 -7.63 -15.05
CA ILE A 106 -8.98 -6.59 -15.56
C ILE A 106 -8.34 -5.82 -14.39
N MET A 107 -9.17 -5.44 -13.40
CA MET A 107 -8.68 -4.73 -12.23
C MET A 107 -7.74 -5.61 -11.39
N HIS A 108 -8.06 -6.90 -11.27
CA HIS A 108 -7.20 -7.86 -10.62
C HIS A 108 -5.82 -7.92 -11.27
N LEU A 109 -5.76 -8.04 -12.61
CA LEU A 109 -4.50 -8.05 -13.36
C LEU A 109 -3.69 -6.74 -13.17
N MET A 110 -4.35 -5.59 -13.11
CA MET A 110 -3.70 -4.29 -12.89
C MET A 110 -3.07 -4.16 -11.49
N ILE A 111 -3.67 -4.75 -10.46
CA ILE A 111 -3.18 -4.66 -9.07
C ILE A 111 -2.10 -5.73 -8.78
N GLN A 112 -2.11 -6.86 -9.50
CA GLN A 112 -1.13 -7.95 -9.36
C GLN A 112 0.33 -7.52 -9.24
N PRO A 113 0.88 -6.63 -10.10
CA PRO A 113 2.28 -6.22 -9.96
C PRO A 113 2.57 -5.53 -8.61
N GLY A 114 1.61 -4.78 -8.06
CA GLY A 114 1.72 -4.19 -6.73
C GLY A 114 1.71 -5.24 -5.61
N LEU A 115 0.85 -6.25 -5.71
CA LEU A 115 0.83 -7.37 -4.76
C LEU A 115 2.10 -8.22 -4.84
N LEU A 116 2.64 -8.41 -6.04
CA LEU A 116 3.91 -9.10 -6.23
C LEU A 116 5.06 -8.33 -5.59
N LEU A 117 5.07 -7.00 -5.72
CA LEU A 117 6.07 -6.14 -5.09
C LEU A 117 6.01 -6.24 -3.56
N GLN A 118 4.80 -6.32 -2.99
CA GLN A 118 4.62 -6.54 -1.55
C GLN A 118 5.23 -7.86 -1.06
N ARG A 119 5.31 -8.91 -1.89
CA ARG A 119 6.01 -10.15 -1.49
C ARG A 119 7.50 -9.93 -1.19
N LEU A 120 8.07 -8.80 -1.59
CA LEU A 120 9.43 -8.41 -1.21
C LEU A 120 9.50 -7.70 0.15
N THR A 121 8.39 -7.12 0.62
CA THR A 121 8.33 -6.24 1.80
C THR A 121 7.33 -6.68 2.87
N THR A 122 6.66 -7.82 2.69
CA THR A 122 5.76 -8.42 3.67
C THR A 122 6.14 -9.89 3.93
N ARG A 123 5.88 -10.34 5.16
CA ARG A 123 6.09 -11.72 5.63
C ARG A 123 4.94 -12.13 6.54
N GLU A 124 4.79 -13.44 6.74
CA GLU A 124 3.81 -13.97 7.68
C GLU A 124 4.20 -13.64 9.13
N PRO A 125 3.37 -12.91 9.89
CA PRO A 125 3.66 -12.53 11.27
C PRO A 125 3.41 -13.65 12.27
N ASP A 126 4.04 -13.53 13.44
CA ASP A 126 3.67 -14.29 14.64
C ASP A 126 2.47 -13.67 15.37
N GLU A 127 1.96 -14.38 16.38
CA GLU A 127 0.81 -13.93 17.19
C GLU A 127 1.07 -12.63 17.93
N ALA A 128 2.27 -12.45 18.48
CA ALA A 128 2.62 -11.26 19.23
C ALA A 128 2.66 -10.01 18.33
N GLN A 129 3.09 -10.15 17.08
CA GLN A 129 3.06 -9.08 16.09
C GLN A 129 1.64 -8.71 15.68
N ILE A 130 0.76 -9.71 15.52
CA ILE A 130 -0.66 -9.47 15.26
C ILE A 130 -1.30 -8.74 16.43
N GLU A 131 -0.99 -9.11 17.67
CA GLU A 131 -1.50 -8.42 18.86
C GLU A 131 -1.05 -6.96 18.89
N VAL A 132 0.24 -6.68 18.63
CA VAL A 132 0.75 -5.30 18.54
C VAL A 132 0.02 -4.50 17.46
N ALA A 133 -0.16 -5.07 16.27
CA ALA A 133 -0.87 -4.42 15.18
C ALA A 133 -2.36 -4.18 15.51
N LEU A 134 -3.00 -5.12 16.21
CA LEU A 134 -4.38 -5.00 16.68
C LEU A 134 -4.52 -3.85 17.68
N ARG A 135 -3.65 -3.80 18.70
CA ARG A 135 -3.66 -2.70 19.68
C ARG A 135 -3.42 -1.35 19.02
N ALA A 136 -2.52 -1.28 18.05
CA ALA A 136 -2.26 -0.06 17.30
C ALA A 136 -3.50 0.38 16.50
N LEU A 137 -4.23 -0.54 15.88
CA LEU A 137 -5.47 -0.23 15.18
C LEU A 137 -6.56 0.25 16.16
N GLU A 138 -6.77 -0.46 17.27
CA GLU A 138 -7.76 -0.08 18.29
C GLU A 138 -7.53 1.35 18.79
N GLU A 139 -6.27 1.71 19.07
CA GLU A 139 -5.92 3.06 19.50
C GLU A 139 -6.24 4.12 18.44
N VAL A 140 -5.94 3.84 17.16
CA VAL A 140 -6.28 4.75 16.05
C VAL A 140 -7.79 4.95 15.96
N LEU A 141 -8.58 3.88 16.09
CA LEU A 141 -10.05 3.96 16.04
C LEU A 141 -10.62 4.75 17.22
N LEU A 142 -10.09 4.54 18.43
CA LEU A 142 -10.46 5.33 19.61
C LEU A 142 -10.15 6.82 19.42
N MET A 143 -8.98 7.13 18.86
CA MET A 143 -8.62 8.51 18.53
C MET A 143 -9.56 9.11 17.49
N GLU A 144 -9.91 8.37 16.43
CA GLU A 144 -10.85 8.84 15.41
C GLU A 144 -12.23 9.11 16.00
N GLU A 145 -12.76 8.23 16.86
CA GLU A 145 -14.04 8.44 17.55
C GLU A 145 -14.00 9.64 18.50
N SER A 146 -12.89 9.87 19.20
CA SER A 146 -12.74 11.01 20.11
C SER A 146 -12.63 12.37 19.41
N ASN A 147 -12.19 12.37 18.14
CA ASN A 147 -11.99 13.57 17.33
C ASN A 147 -13.14 13.83 16.32
N ALA A 148 -14.11 12.92 16.24
CA ALA A 148 -15.31 13.03 15.40
C ALA A 148 -16.45 13.77 16.10
#